data_AF-A0A3A8KNN0-F1
#
_entry.id   AF-A0A3A8KNN0-F1
#
_cell.length_a   1.000
_cell.length_b   1.000
_cell.length_c   1.000
_cell.angle_alpha   90.00
_cell.angle_beta   90.00
_cell.angle_gamma   90.00
#
_symmetry.space_group_name_H-M   'P 1'
#
loop_
_entity.id
_entity.type
_entity.pdbx_description
1 polymer ?
#
loop_
_entity_poly.entity_id
_entity_poly.type
_entity_poly.pdbx_seq_one_letter_code
_entity_poly.pdbx_strand_id
1 'polypeptide(L)'
;MLGGPRVKLCAPIGPRLEGEHCWDLPRNSQSACTADLRCSGESGFCARACTLNEPNTCPEGFFCADVKPGPSCLPTCETRGCPDGQHCIPFEEGTSTCAKIYGPNCVETPCPEGRKCQVFPDARFPGKVWAECVERCSDKSPNPTCAEGQVCDRYHCLQACDPNGPNPCTEGYHCDRRGEDLPWSCQPDSWPDH
;
A
#
# COMPACT_ATOMS: atom_id res chain seq x y z
N MET A 1 -11.00 24.65 19.85
CA MET A 1 -10.25 23.47 19.36
C MET A 1 -10.22 22.45 20.48
N LEU A 2 -10.93 21.33 20.35
CA LEU A 2 -10.98 20.29 21.38
C LEU A 2 -9.74 19.40 21.24
N GLY A 3 -8.69 19.74 21.98
CA GLY A 3 -7.52 18.86 22.12
C GLY A 3 -7.87 17.71 23.06
N GLY A 4 -8.29 16.58 22.50
CA GLY A 4 -8.50 15.36 23.27
C GLY A 4 -7.22 14.86 23.96
N PRO A 5 -7.33 13.97 24.95
CA PRO A 5 -6.18 13.44 25.68
C PRO A 5 -5.16 12.80 24.74
N ARG A 6 -3.88 13.21 24.86
CA ARG A 6 -2.77 12.62 24.13
C ARG A 6 -2.38 11.30 24.80
N VAL A 7 -2.66 10.18 24.14
CA VAL A 7 -2.24 8.86 24.58
C VAL A 7 -0.85 8.57 24.04
N LYS A 8 0.08 8.18 24.92
CA LYS A 8 1.40 7.65 24.53
C LYS A 8 1.33 6.13 24.55
N LEU A 9 1.60 5.52 23.40
CA LEU A 9 1.69 4.07 23.25
C LEU A 9 3.14 3.70 22.97
N CYS A 10 3.61 2.59 23.54
CA CYS A 10 4.86 1.99 23.12
C CYS A 10 4.65 1.36 21.75
N ALA A 11 5.41 1.78 20.75
CA ALA A 11 5.46 1.13 19.45
C ALA A 11 6.62 0.11 19.43
N PRO A 12 6.48 -1.03 18.76
CA PRO A 12 7.58 -1.96 18.57
C PRO A 12 8.68 -1.29 17.71
N ILE A 13 9.94 -1.62 18.00
CA ILE A 13 11.06 -1.29 17.11
C ILE A 13 11.16 -2.42 16.08
N GLY A 14 11.28 -2.05 14.82
CA GLY A 14 11.34 -2.97 13.71
C GLY A 14 12.53 -2.75 12.77
N PRO A 15 12.57 -3.50 11.66
CA PRO A 15 13.67 -3.46 10.71
C PRO A 15 13.48 -2.41 9.60
N ARG A 16 12.33 -1.72 9.52
CA ARG A 16 12.02 -0.86 8.38
C ARG A 16 12.90 0.39 8.34
N LEU A 17 13.52 0.62 7.19
CA LEU A 17 14.46 1.71 6.93
C LEU A 17 13.73 2.97 6.46
N GLU A 18 14.47 4.07 6.41
CA GLU A 18 13.93 5.35 5.96
C GLU A 18 13.42 5.28 4.52
N GLY A 19 12.20 5.77 4.29
CA GLY A 19 11.51 5.69 3.01
C GLY A 19 10.77 4.37 2.74
N GLU A 20 10.87 3.38 3.63
CA GLU A 20 10.06 2.16 3.55
C GLU A 20 8.69 2.34 4.20
N HIS A 21 7.71 1.57 3.71
CA HIS A 21 6.36 1.56 4.28
C HIS A 21 6.35 0.98 5.70
N CYS A 22 5.45 1.50 6.53
CA CYS A 22 5.21 1.05 7.89
C CYS A 22 3.73 1.13 8.24
N TRP A 23 3.38 0.59 9.41
CA TRP A 23 2.05 0.78 9.99
C TRP A 23 2.15 1.72 11.20
N ASP A 24 1.28 2.73 11.27
CA ASP A 24 1.25 3.71 12.36
C ASP A 24 1.13 3.08 13.76
N LEU A 25 0.38 1.98 13.85
CA LEU A 25 0.26 1.13 15.03
C LEU A 25 0.60 -0.31 14.64
N PRO A 26 1.91 -0.65 14.53
CA PRO A 26 2.32 -1.96 14.07
C PRO A 26 1.89 -3.02 15.08
N ARG A 27 1.18 -4.05 14.62
CA ARG A 27 0.83 -5.23 15.44
C ARG A 27 2.02 -6.16 15.68
N ASN A 28 3.07 -6.03 14.86
CA ASN A 28 4.31 -6.80 14.95
C ASN A 28 5.51 -5.91 14.57
N SER A 29 6.72 -6.37 14.89
CA SER A 29 7.94 -5.61 14.58
C SER A 29 8.27 -5.55 13.10
N GLN A 30 7.79 -6.47 12.26
CA GLN A 30 8.16 -6.52 10.83
C GLN A 30 7.65 -5.32 10.03
N SER A 31 6.52 -4.73 10.44
CA SER A 31 5.95 -3.52 9.85
C SER A 31 6.32 -2.22 10.59
N ALA A 32 7.28 -2.28 11.51
CA ALA A 32 7.69 -1.15 12.32
C ALA A 32 9.05 -0.58 11.89
N CYS A 33 9.23 0.72 12.10
CA CYS A 33 10.48 1.43 11.82
C CYS A 33 11.60 1.08 12.78
N THR A 34 12.84 1.30 12.35
CA THR A 34 14.00 1.30 13.27
C THR A 34 13.85 2.39 14.34
N ALA A 35 14.64 2.28 15.41
CA ALA A 35 14.48 3.08 16.63
C ALA A 35 14.54 4.61 16.41
N ASP A 36 15.23 5.06 15.37
CA ASP A 36 15.47 6.48 15.08
C ASP A 36 14.43 7.09 14.11
N LEU A 37 13.46 6.28 13.66
CA LEU A 37 12.48 6.67 12.65
C LEU A 37 11.06 6.54 13.20
N ARG A 38 10.16 7.37 12.65
CA ARG A 38 8.74 7.35 13.02
C ARG A 38 7.89 7.10 11.78
N CYS A 39 6.89 6.24 11.91
CA CYS A 39 5.87 6.09 10.89
C CYS A 39 5.09 7.42 10.76
N SER A 40 5.15 8.02 9.57
CA SER A 40 4.59 9.34 9.29
C SER A 40 3.92 9.35 7.92
N GLY A 41 2.98 10.29 7.76
CA GLY A 41 2.21 10.43 6.52
C GLY A 41 1.04 9.47 6.41
N GLU A 42 0.07 9.81 5.57
CA GLU A 42 -1.18 9.07 5.40
C GLU A 42 -0.97 7.67 4.82
N SER A 43 0.03 7.52 3.95
CA SER A 43 0.42 6.23 3.36
C SER A 43 1.41 5.45 4.23
N GLY A 44 1.86 6.01 5.36
CA GLY A 44 2.71 5.34 6.34
C GLY A 44 4.13 5.04 5.86
N PHE A 45 5.05 5.98 6.06
CA PHE A 45 6.47 5.82 5.76
C PHE A 45 7.35 6.01 6.99
N CYS A 46 8.39 5.18 7.10
CA CYS A 46 9.43 5.38 8.09
C CYS A 46 10.24 6.61 7.72
N ALA A 47 10.11 7.66 8.52
CA ALA A 47 10.68 8.96 8.21
C ALA A 47 11.35 9.56 9.45
N ARG A 48 12.46 10.26 9.22
CA ARG A 48 13.00 11.18 10.21
C ARG A 48 12.19 12.47 10.23
N ALA A 49 12.23 13.18 11.34
CA ALA A 49 11.64 14.51 11.44
C ALA A 49 12.44 15.53 10.60
N CYS A 50 11.77 16.58 10.13
CA CYS A 50 12.39 17.70 9.44
C CYS A 50 11.82 19.04 9.92
N THR A 51 12.48 20.14 9.54
CA THR A 51 11.98 21.49 9.76
C THR A 51 11.43 22.05 8.44
N LEU A 52 10.19 22.50 8.42
CA LEU A 52 9.61 23.13 7.24
C LEU A 52 10.41 24.38 6.84
N ASN A 53 10.63 24.56 5.53
CA ASN A 53 11.34 25.70 4.93
C ASN A 53 12.83 25.82 5.29
N GLU A 54 13.41 24.84 5.98
CA GLU A 54 14.85 24.78 6.21
C GLU A 54 15.50 23.90 5.13
N PRO A 55 16.42 24.43 4.31
CA PRO A 55 17.06 23.65 3.27
C PRO A 55 17.98 22.58 3.89
N ASN A 56 18.10 21.44 3.21
CA ASN A 56 19.00 20.34 3.57
C ASN A 56 18.69 19.61 4.89
N THR A 57 17.46 19.69 5.42
CA THR A 57 17.04 18.84 6.55
C THR A 57 16.79 17.39 6.15
N CYS A 58 16.41 17.17 4.89
CA CYS A 58 16.15 15.85 4.33
C CYS A 58 17.28 15.40 3.41
N PRO A 59 17.62 14.10 3.41
CA PRO A 59 18.61 13.55 2.50
C PRO A 59 18.11 13.61 1.04
N GLU A 60 19.04 13.41 0.10
CA GLU A 60 18.70 13.34 -1.33
C GLU A 60 17.68 12.22 -1.59
N GLY A 61 16.67 12.51 -2.43
CA GLY A 61 15.53 11.60 -2.68
C GLY A 61 14.41 11.72 -1.66
N PHE A 62 14.44 12.74 -0.79
CA PHE A 62 13.39 13.01 0.18
C PHE A 62 13.04 14.50 0.18
N PHE A 63 11.78 14.81 0.52
CA PHE A 63 11.31 16.17 0.75
C PHE A 63 10.69 16.30 2.13
N CYS A 64 10.77 17.49 2.72
CA CYS A 64 10.14 17.77 4.00
C CYS A 64 8.65 18.06 3.79
N ALA A 65 7.78 17.19 4.32
CA ALA A 65 6.34 17.29 4.19
C ALA A 65 5.70 17.64 5.54
N ASP A 66 4.66 18.50 5.53
CA ASP A 66 3.87 18.80 6.73
C ASP A 66 2.78 17.74 6.93
N VAL A 67 3.18 16.62 7.54
CA VAL A 67 2.32 15.44 7.70
C VAL A 67 2.14 15.07 9.16
N LYS A 68 1.21 14.16 9.45
CA LYS A 68 1.03 13.67 10.82
C LYS A 68 2.10 12.65 11.21
N PRO A 69 2.47 12.58 12.52
CA PRO A 69 2.11 13.52 13.60
C PRO A 69 2.96 14.80 13.70
N GLY A 70 3.79 15.09 12.70
CA GLY A 70 4.57 16.34 12.56
C GLY A 70 5.49 16.24 11.33
N PRO A 71 6.13 17.34 10.91
CA PRO A 71 6.87 17.37 9.66
C PRO A 71 7.96 16.31 9.57
N SER A 72 8.00 15.62 8.43
CA SER A 72 8.84 14.43 8.22
C SER A 72 9.41 14.38 6.81
N CYS A 73 10.58 13.77 6.65
CA CYS A 73 11.19 13.52 5.34
C CYS A 73 10.51 12.34 4.64
N LEU A 74 9.74 12.61 3.59
CA LEU A 74 9.04 11.60 2.79
C LEU A 74 9.79 11.33 1.47
N PRO A 75 9.77 10.09 0.96
CA PRO A 75 10.52 9.72 -0.25
C PRO A 75 9.91 10.32 -1.53
N THR A 76 10.78 10.54 -2.52
CA THR A 76 10.43 10.95 -3.89
C THR A 76 11.37 10.28 -4.89
N CYS A 77 10.84 9.81 -6.02
CA CYS A 77 11.61 9.13 -7.05
C CYS A 77 11.61 9.81 -8.42
N GLU A 78 10.86 10.89 -8.63
CA GLU A 78 10.66 11.51 -9.95
C GLU A 78 11.96 12.03 -10.55
N THR A 79 12.86 12.58 -9.73
CA THR A 79 14.13 13.16 -10.21
C THR A 79 15.22 12.11 -10.33
N ARG A 80 15.24 11.12 -9.43
CA ARG A 80 16.30 10.10 -9.36
C ARG A 80 16.07 8.96 -10.35
N GLY A 81 14.81 8.73 -10.73
CA GLY A 81 14.41 7.51 -11.42
C GLY A 81 14.50 6.29 -10.50
N CYS A 82 13.94 5.19 -10.97
CA CYS A 82 13.95 3.93 -10.25
C CYS A 82 14.94 2.92 -10.84
N PRO A 83 15.49 2.01 -10.03
CA PRO A 83 16.30 0.91 -10.52
C PRO A 83 15.57 0.07 -11.57
N ASP A 84 16.32 -0.66 -12.40
CA ASP A 84 15.77 -1.52 -13.45
C ASP A 84 14.70 -2.47 -12.91
N GLY A 85 13.54 -2.50 -13.58
CA GLY A 85 12.38 -3.33 -13.20
C GLY A 85 11.54 -2.76 -12.05
N GLN A 86 11.83 -1.55 -11.58
CA GLN A 86 10.99 -0.81 -10.63
C GLN A 86 10.39 0.43 -11.29
N HIS A 87 9.25 0.85 -10.77
CA HIS A 87 8.51 2.02 -11.24
C HIS A 87 8.39 3.03 -10.09
N CYS A 88 8.32 4.31 -10.44
CA CYS A 88 8.09 5.37 -9.47
C CYS A 88 6.59 5.46 -9.16
N ILE A 89 6.20 4.95 -7.99
CA ILE A 89 4.80 4.81 -7.61
C ILE A 89 4.38 6.03 -6.79
N PRO A 90 3.40 6.82 -7.23
CA PRO A 90 2.89 7.95 -6.47
C PRO A 90 1.95 7.48 -5.34
N PHE A 91 2.03 8.19 -4.23
CA PHE A 91 1.19 8.03 -3.04
C PHE A 91 0.66 9.41 -2.61
N GLU A 92 -0.16 9.41 -1.56
CA GLU A 92 -0.69 10.64 -0.98
C GLU A 92 0.43 11.58 -0.48
N GLU A 93 0.07 12.84 -0.24
CA GLU A 93 0.97 13.87 0.30
C GLU A 93 2.20 14.16 -0.59
N GLY A 94 2.12 13.81 -1.88
CA GLY A 94 3.20 14.02 -2.87
C GLY A 94 4.34 13.02 -2.74
N THR A 95 4.15 11.96 -1.98
CA THR A 95 5.16 10.92 -1.76
C THR A 95 5.26 10.02 -2.96
N SER A 96 6.46 9.53 -3.27
CA SER A 96 6.62 8.47 -4.25
C SER A 96 7.78 7.55 -3.90
N THR A 97 7.66 6.28 -4.24
CA THR A 97 8.74 5.30 -3.98
C THR A 97 8.92 4.35 -5.14
N CYS A 98 10.15 3.85 -5.28
CA CYS A 98 10.48 2.85 -6.28
C CYS A 98 10.02 1.48 -5.81
N ALA A 99 9.20 0.82 -6.62
CA ALA A 99 8.74 -0.52 -6.33
C ALA A 99 8.53 -1.35 -7.59
N LYS A 100 8.68 -2.67 -7.46
CA LYS A 100 8.17 -3.62 -8.44
C LYS A 100 6.64 -3.71 -8.28
N ILE A 101 5.92 -3.56 -9.38
CA ILE A 101 4.47 -3.71 -9.43
C ILE A 101 4.12 -5.16 -9.73
N TYR A 102 3.23 -5.73 -8.94
CA TYR A 102 2.58 -7.02 -9.19
C TYR A 102 1.12 -6.77 -9.58
N GLY A 103 0.62 -7.52 -10.57
CA GLY A 103 -0.68 -7.27 -11.18
C GLY A 103 -0.63 -6.26 -12.34
N PRO A 104 -1.78 -5.78 -12.87
CA PRO A 104 -1.79 -4.77 -13.90
C PRO A 104 -1.08 -3.49 -13.45
N ASN A 105 -0.14 -3.00 -14.26
CA ASN A 105 0.53 -1.72 -14.03
C ASN A 105 -0.41 -0.56 -14.38
N CYS A 106 -1.40 -0.36 -13.50
CA CYS A 106 -2.42 0.66 -13.67
C CYS A 106 -1.96 2.08 -13.34
N VAL A 107 -0.73 2.21 -12.83
CA VAL A 107 -0.05 3.47 -12.55
C VAL A 107 0.43 4.10 -13.87
N GLU A 108 1.00 3.29 -14.76
CA GLU A 108 1.46 3.77 -16.08
C GLU A 108 0.39 3.60 -17.16
N THR A 109 -0.35 2.50 -17.14
CA THR A 109 -1.40 2.22 -18.12
C THR A 109 -2.78 2.42 -17.50
N PRO A 110 -3.56 3.44 -17.91
CA PRO A 110 -4.86 3.69 -17.31
C PRO A 110 -5.78 2.46 -17.33
N CYS A 111 -6.54 2.28 -16.26
CA CYS A 111 -7.55 1.24 -16.22
C CYS A 111 -8.63 1.44 -17.29
N PRO A 112 -9.26 0.34 -17.76
CA PRO A 112 -10.44 0.43 -18.62
C PRO A 112 -11.54 1.31 -18.01
N GLU A 113 -12.41 1.85 -18.86
CA GLU A 113 -13.49 2.74 -18.44
C GLU A 113 -14.33 2.14 -17.30
N GLY A 114 -14.65 2.96 -16.30
CA GLY A 114 -15.42 2.55 -15.11
C GLY A 114 -14.61 1.86 -14.01
N ARG A 115 -13.33 1.54 -14.23
CA ARG A 115 -12.45 0.92 -13.23
C ARG A 115 -11.48 1.93 -12.62
N LYS A 116 -11.08 1.69 -11.37
CA LYS A 116 -10.10 2.51 -10.65
C LYS A 116 -8.83 1.72 -10.40
N CYS A 117 -7.69 2.36 -10.61
CA CYS A 117 -6.41 1.81 -10.16
C CYS A 117 -6.37 1.86 -8.63
N GLN A 118 -6.18 0.72 -7.99
CA GLN A 118 -5.81 0.64 -6.59
C GLN A 118 -4.42 0.06 -6.47
N VAL A 119 -3.59 0.70 -5.66
CA VAL A 119 -2.24 0.27 -5.34
C VAL A 119 -2.17 -0.06 -3.85
N PHE A 120 -1.72 -1.25 -3.54
CA PHE A 120 -1.62 -1.80 -2.20
C PHE A 120 -0.14 -1.99 -1.86
N PRO A 121 0.49 -1.06 -1.13
CA PRO A 121 1.78 -1.32 -0.52
C PRO A 121 1.60 -2.23 0.70
N ASP A 122 2.65 -2.98 1.06
CA ASP A 122 2.68 -3.69 2.33
C ASP A 122 4.04 -3.52 3.01
N ALA A 123 4.03 -3.02 4.24
CA ALA A 123 5.23 -2.78 5.03
C ALA A 123 6.10 -4.03 5.21
N ARG A 124 5.52 -5.24 5.17
CA ARG A 124 6.29 -6.50 5.28
C ARG A 124 7.10 -6.82 4.02
N PHE A 125 6.78 -6.17 2.90
CA PHE A 125 7.36 -6.42 1.58
C PHE A 125 7.87 -5.11 0.97
N PRO A 126 8.97 -4.53 1.51
CA PRO A 126 9.55 -3.29 0.99
C PRO A 126 9.92 -3.42 -0.50
N GLY A 127 9.74 -2.33 -1.26
CA GLY A 127 10.04 -2.29 -2.69
C GLY A 127 9.08 -3.12 -3.57
N LYS A 128 7.95 -3.58 -3.02
CA LYS A 128 6.90 -4.28 -3.76
C LYS A 128 5.56 -3.60 -3.53
N VAL A 129 4.75 -3.52 -4.57
CA VAL A 129 3.36 -3.08 -4.51
C VAL A 129 2.49 -3.99 -5.37
N TRP A 130 1.25 -4.17 -4.95
CA TRP A 130 0.23 -4.88 -5.73
C TRP A 130 -0.72 -3.84 -6.32
N ALA A 131 -1.05 -3.98 -7.59
CA ALA A 131 -1.90 -3.02 -8.28
C ALA A 131 -3.01 -3.74 -9.02
N GLU A 132 -4.22 -3.17 -8.97
CA GLU A 132 -5.39 -3.74 -9.63
C GLU A 132 -6.29 -2.65 -10.23
N CYS A 133 -6.88 -2.98 -11.38
CA CYS A 133 -7.98 -2.22 -11.94
C CYS A 133 -9.30 -2.73 -11.38
N VAL A 134 -9.71 -2.17 -10.25
CA VAL A 134 -10.89 -2.65 -9.55
C VAL A 134 -12.16 -2.00 -10.07
N GLU A 135 -13.17 -2.85 -10.23
CA GLU A 135 -14.56 -2.46 -10.44
C GLU A 135 -15.30 -2.61 -9.11
N ARG A 136 -16.10 -1.61 -8.74
CA ARG A 136 -16.85 -1.68 -7.48
C ARG A 136 -18.13 -2.49 -7.68
N CYS A 137 -18.36 -3.46 -6.80
CA CYS A 137 -19.60 -4.21 -6.71
C CYS A 137 -20.33 -3.88 -5.40
N SER A 138 -21.62 -4.22 -5.35
CA SER A 138 -22.43 -4.08 -4.15
C SER A 138 -23.15 -5.40 -3.88
N ASP A 139 -22.98 -5.92 -2.68
CA ASP A 139 -23.67 -7.12 -2.21
C ASP A 139 -25.20 -6.94 -2.12
N LYS A 140 -25.71 -5.71 -2.31
CA LYS A 140 -27.12 -5.31 -2.12
C LYS A 140 -27.78 -4.70 -3.36
N SER A 141 -27.08 -4.59 -4.50
CA SER A 141 -27.61 -3.96 -5.72
C SER A 141 -28.08 -5.00 -6.75
N PRO A 142 -29.14 -4.75 -7.54
CA PRO A 142 -29.58 -5.67 -8.59
C PRO A 142 -28.66 -5.75 -9.82
N ASN A 143 -27.64 -4.88 -9.95
CA ASN A 143 -26.45 -5.04 -10.81
C ASN A 143 -25.45 -3.88 -10.59
N PRO A 144 -24.15 -4.02 -10.94
CA PRO A 144 -23.57 -5.08 -11.76
C PRO A 144 -22.98 -6.22 -10.92
N THR A 145 -23.41 -7.45 -11.23
CA THR A 145 -22.58 -8.63 -11.06
C THR A 145 -21.23 -8.36 -11.71
N CYS A 146 -20.16 -8.75 -11.02
CA CYS A 146 -18.83 -8.74 -11.60
C CYS A 146 -18.82 -9.48 -12.95
N ALA A 147 -17.86 -9.14 -13.81
CA ALA A 147 -17.75 -9.79 -15.11
C ALA A 147 -17.60 -11.31 -14.96
N GLU A 148 -17.86 -12.05 -16.05
CA GLU A 148 -17.70 -13.51 -16.04
C GLU A 148 -16.30 -13.91 -15.54
N GLY A 149 -16.26 -14.89 -14.64
CA GLY A 149 -15.02 -15.31 -13.98
C GLY A 149 -14.58 -14.44 -12.79
N GLN A 150 -15.35 -13.43 -12.39
CA GLN A 150 -15.07 -12.60 -11.21
C GLN A 150 -16.12 -12.77 -10.11
N VAL A 151 -15.70 -12.54 -8.86
CA VAL A 151 -16.56 -12.53 -7.67
C VAL A 151 -16.47 -11.20 -6.95
N CYS A 152 -17.53 -10.84 -6.23
CA CYS A 152 -17.52 -9.65 -5.38
C CYS A 152 -16.90 -9.99 -4.01
N ASP A 153 -15.72 -9.45 -3.73
CA ASP A 153 -15.06 -9.52 -2.43
C ASP A 153 -14.85 -8.09 -1.90
N ARG A 154 -15.46 -7.79 -0.75
CA ARG A 154 -15.40 -6.46 -0.09
C ARG A 154 -15.65 -5.30 -1.05
N TYR A 155 -16.72 -5.39 -1.84
CA TYR A 155 -17.11 -4.36 -2.80
C TYR A 155 -16.17 -4.20 -3.99
N HIS A 156 -15.25 -5.14 -4.23
CA HIS A 156 -14.40 -5.18 -5.41
C HIS A 156 -14.63 -6.46 -6.22
N CYS A 157 -14.68 -6.32 -7.54
CA CYS A 157 -14.70 -7.46 -8.44
C CYS A 157 -13.29 -8.01 -8.63
N LEU A 158 -13.03 -9.19 -8.07
CA LEU A 158 -11.75 -9.89 -8.13
C LEU A 158 -11.87 -11.17 -8.95
N GLN A 159 -10.75 -11.61 -9.53
CA GLN A 159 -10.70 -12.87 -10.27
C GLN A 159 -11.07 -14.03 -9.35
N ALA A 160 -12.09 -14.81 -9.74
CA ALA A 160 -12.48 -16.01 -9.01
C ALA A 160 -11.42 -17.09 -9.16
N CYS A 161 -11.24 -17.91 -8.13
CA CYS A 161 -10.32 -19.04 -8.13
C CYS A 161 -10.89 -20.23 -7.36
N ASP A 162 -10.33 -21.42 -7.61
CA ASP A 162 -10.62 -22.63 -6.85
C ASP A 162 -9.31 -23.12 -6.21
N PRO A 163 -9.22 -23.26 -4.87
CA PRO A 163 -8.00 -23.71 -4.20
C PRO A 163 -7.58 -25.14 -4.60
N ASN A 164 -8.50 -25.95 -5.13
CA ASN A 164 -8.24 -27.32 -5.61
C ASN A 164 -8.15 -27.40 -7.15
N GLY A 165 -8.37 -26.27 -7.83
CA GLY A 165 -8.37 -26.18 -9.29
C GLY A 165 -7.05 -25.67 -9.87
N PRO A 166 -6.98 -25.49 -11.20
CA PRO A 166 -5.89 -24.76 -11.83
C PRO A 166 -5.83 -23.33 -11.31
N ASN A 167 -4.64 -22.83 -10.95
CA ASN A 167 -4.46 -21.49 -10.41
C ASN A 167 -4.67 -20.42 -11.53
N PRO A 168 -5.72 -19.58 -11.46
CA PRO A 168 -5.94 -18.51 -12.43
C PRO A 168 -5.25 -17.19 -12.04
N CYS A 169 -4.60 -17.14 -10.87
CA CYS A 169 -4.02 -15.92 -10.33
C CYS A 169 -2.69 -15.58 -11.01
N THR A 170 -2.49 -14.27 -11.25
CA THR A 170 -1.26 -13.75 -11.84
C THR A 170 -0.09 -13.78 -10.85
N GLU A 171 1.13 -13.58 -11.32
CA GLU A 171 2.32 -13.47 -10.45
C GLU A 171 2.08 -12.41 -9.35
N GLY A 172 2.42 -12.78 -8.11
CA GLY A 172 2.20 -11.95 -6.92
C GLY A 172 0.83 -12.15 -6.27
N TYR A 173 -0.01 -13.05 -6.81
CA TYR A 173 -1.32 -13.36 -6.27
C TYR A 173 -1.49 -14.86 -6.08
N HIS A 174 -2.24 -15.24 -5.07
CA HIS A 174 -2.60 -16.63 -4.77
C HIS A 174 -4.11 -16.75 -4.53
N CYS A 175 -4.63 -17.97 -4.63
CA CYS A 175 -6.04 -18.22 -4.38
C CYS A 175 -6.30 -18.31 -2.88
N ASP A 176 -7.08 -17.36 -2.34
CA ASP A 176 -7.46 -17.34 -0.92
C ASP A 176 -8.83 -16.68 -0.69
N ARG A 177 -9.34 -16.78 0.53
CA ARG A 177 -10.53 -16.07 1.00
C ARG A 177 -10.24 -15.37 2.32
N ARG A 178 -10.64 -14.09 2.43
CA ARG A 178 -10.43 -13.27 3.63
C ARG A 178 -11.28 -13.67 4.85
N GLY A 179 -12.08 -14.73 4.74
CA GLY A 179 -13.01 -15.20 5.75
C GLY A 179 -13.85 -16.35 5.20
N GLU A 180 -14.39 -17.18 6.08
CA GLU A 180 -15.11 -18.39 5.67
C GLU A 180 -16.37 -18.09 4.83
N ASP A 181 -17.00 -16.94 5.08
CA ASP A 181 -18.22 -16.48 4.40
C ASP A 181 -17.95 -15.74 3.07
N LEU A 182 -16.68 -15.47 2.74
CA LEU A 182 -16.30 -14.74 1.53
C LEU A 182 -15.92 -15.70 0.40
N PRO A 183 -16.15 -15.31 -0.86
CA PRO A 183 -15.80 -16.14 -2.00
C PRO A 183 -14.29 -16.27 -2.15
N TRP A 184 -13.85 -17.40 -2.71
CA TRP A 184 -12.46 -17.59 -3.14
C TRP A 184 -12.14 -16.66 -4.30
N SER A 185 -11.06 -15.89 -4.16
CA SER A 185 -10.58 -15.01 -5.21
C SER A 185 -9.07 -14.86 -5.16
N CYS A 186 -8.48 -14.32 -6.22
CA CYS A 186 -7.06 -14.05 -6.28
C CYS A 186 -6.70 -12.89 -5.36
N GLN A 187 -5.94 -13.18 -4.33
CA GLN A 187 -5.50 -12.21 -3.33
C GLN A 187 -4.01 -11.91 -3.46
N PRO A 188 -3.58 -10.68 -3.14
CA PRO A 188 -2.17 -10.35 -3.06
C PRO A 188 -1.41 -11.30 -2.13
N ASP A 189 -0.23 -11.75 -2.53
CA ASP A 189 0.70 -12.51 -1.68
C ASP A 189 1.14 -11.74 -0.42
N SER A 190 0.91 -10.43 -0.40
CA SER A 190 1.13 -9.64 0.81
C SER A 190 0.11 -9.91 1.91
N TRP A 191 -1.09 -10.40 1.59
CA TRP A 191 -2.04 -10.64 2.66
C TRP A 191 -1.62 -11.82 3.53
N PRO A 192 -1.78 -11.67 4.86
CA PRO A 192 -1.49 -12.77 5.77
C PRO A 192 -2.53 -13.88 5.58
N ASP A 193 -2.05 -15.12 5.52
CA ASP A 193 -2.87 -16.31 5.75
C ASP A 193 -3.58 -16.14 7.11
N HIS A 194 -4.90 -16.31 7.14
CA HIS A 194 -5.71 -16.25 8.34
C HIS A 194 -5.57 -17.49 9.22
#